data_AF-A0A6G6YU45-F1
#
_entry.id   AF-A0A6G6YU45-F1
#
_cell.length_a   1.000
_cell.length_b   1.000
_cell.length_c   1.000
_cell.angle_alpha   90.00
_cell.angle_beta   90.00
_cell.angle_gamma   90.00
#
_symmetry.space_group_name_H-M   'P 1'
#
loop_
_entity.id
_entity.type
_entity.pdbx_description
1 polymer ?
#
loop_
_entity_poly.entity_id
_entity_poly.type
_entity_poly.pdbx_seq_one_letter_code
_entity_poly.pdbx_strand_id
1 'polypeptide(L)'
;MSKRAFIPALIACTFFAVIAAETIALASGLQFGHFAFWIIGFAISAFLYLLPSYVAWRRDHHALLAIFIANLFLGWSFIGWVASLIWSCTPVKPPRQLSLMERALIERNIADHLYL
;
A
#
# COMPACT_ATOMS: atom_id res chain seq x y z
N MET A 1 26.70 4.91 11.81
CA MET A 1 26.07 3.64 11.40
C MET A 1 25.11 3.91 10.24
N SER A 2 25.43 3.39 9.05
CA SER A 2 24.61 3.57 7.85
C SER A 2 23.28 2.85 7.99
N LYS A 3 22.17 3.60 8.07
CA LYS A 3 20.79 3.11 8.21
C LYS A 3 20.37 2.07 7.13
N ARG A 4 21.15 1.95 6.06
CA ARG A 4 20.98 1.00 4.94
C ARG A 4 21.19 -0.47 5.32
N ALA A 5 21.98 -0.76 6.37
CA ALA A 5 22.22 -2.14 6.83
C ALA A 5 21.29 -2.58 7.96
N PHE A 6 20.65 -1.63 8.65
CA PHE A 6 19.84 -1.90 9.82
C PHE A 6 18.57 -2.68 9.48
N ILE A 7 17.96 -2.33 8.35
CA ILE A 7 16.69 -2.91 7.94
C ILE A 7 16.82 -4.38 7.50
N PRO A 8 17.76 -4.78 6.61
CA PRO A 8 17.98 -6.19 6.31
C PRO A 8 18.47 -7.00 7.52
N ALA A 9 19.22 -6.39 8.44
CA ALA A 9 19.61 -7.03 9.69
C ALA A 9 18.41 -7.29 10.62
N LEU A 10 17.45 -6.36 10.68
CA LEU A 10 16.22 -6.52 11.47
C LEU A 10 15.35 -7.64 10.89
N ILE A 11 15.22 -7.72 9.56
CA ILE A 11 14.53 -8.81 8.86
C ILE A 11 15.23 -10.14 9.14
N ALA A 12 16.56 -10.20 8.97
CA ALA A 12 17.31 -11.42 9.24
C ALA A 12 17.16 -11.87 10.71
N CYS A 13 17.10 -10.91 11.64
CA CYS A 13 16.91 -11.18 13.07
C CYS A 13 15.49 -11.69 13.38
N THR A 14 14.44 -11.12 12.77
CA THR A 14 13.08 -11.63 12.94
C THR A 14 12.87 -13.00 12.30
N PHE A 15 13.41 -13.22 11.09
CA PHE A 15 13.40 -14.55 10.47
C PHE A 15 14.17 -15.58 11.31
N PHE A 16 15.35 -15.21 11.83
CA PHE A 16 16.14 -16.06 12.70
C PHE A 16 15.41 -16.38 14.02
N ALA A 17 14.77 -15.38 14.64
CA ALA A 17 13.99 -15.56 15.86
C ALA A 17 12.77 -16.46 15.66
N VAL A 18 12.07 -16.33 14.52
CA VAL A 18 10.95 -17.21 14.14
C VAL A 18 11.44 -18.64 13.93
N ILE A 19 12.51 -18.83 13.16
CA ILE A 19 13.10 -20.16 12.92
C ILE A 19 13.58 -20.80 14.23
N ALA A 20 14.22 -20.03 15.11
CA ALA A 20 14.68 -20.52 16.40
C ALA A 20 13.50 -20.93 17.31
N ALA A 21 12.44 -20.11 17.36
CA ALA A 21 11.23 -20.41 18.14
C ALA A 21 10.53 -21.68 17.64
N GLU A 22 10.43 -21.87 16.32
CA GLU A 22 9.86 -23.08 15.73
C GLU A 22 10.73 -24.32 15.96
N THR A 23 12.06 -24.16 15.94
CA THR A 23 13.00 -25.25 16.26
C THR A 23 12.84 -25.72 17.72
N ILE A 24 12.62 -24.78 18.64
CA ILE A 24 12.36 -25.07 20.06
C ILE A 24 10.98 -25.73 20.25
N ALA A 25 9.98 -25.30 19.48
CA ALA A 25 8.64 -25.89 19.50
C ALA A 25 8.59 -27.30 18.89
N LEU A 26 9.40 -27.58 17.86
CA LEU A 26 9.58 -28.92 17.30
C LEU A 26 10.20 -29.88 18.33
N ALA A 27 11.10 -29.39 19.17
CA ALA A 27 11.73 -30.16 20.24
C ALA A 27 10.77 -30.50 21.41
N SER A 28 9.62 -29.83 21.54
CA SER A 28 8.68 -30.00 22.66
C SER A 28 7.51 -30.96 22.39
N GLY A 29 7.41 -31.55 21.19
CA GLY A 29 6.54 -32.70 20.92
C GLY A 29 5.03 -32.43 20.73
N LEU A 30 4.57 -31.17 20.74
CA LEU A 30 3.16 -30.77 20.57
C LEU A 30 2.87 -30.26 19.15
N GLN A 31 2.72 -31.17 18.18
CA GLN A 31 2.90 -30.83 16.76
C GLN A 31 1.63 -30.51 15.94
N PHE A 32 0.41 -30.77 16.42
CA PHE A 32 -0.81 -30.55 15.60
C PHE A 32 -1.38 -29.12 15.63
N GLY A 33 -1.29 -28.41 16.74
CA GLY A 33 -1.86 -27.05 16.87
C GLY A 33 -1.03 -25.94 16.22
N HIS A 34 0.29 -26.17 16.09
CA HIS A 34 1.25 -25.16 15.62
C HIS A 34 1.05 -24.81 14.14
N PHE A 35 0.84 -25.81 13.27
CA PHE A 35 0.64 -25.56 11.84
C PHE A 35 -0.61 -24.73 11.57
N ALA A 36 -1.72 -25.04 12.24
CA ALA A 36 -2.94 -24.26 12.12
C ALA A 36 -2.73 -22.81 12.59
N PHE A 37 -2.03 -22.60 13.71
CA PHE A 37 -1.70 -21.28 14.22
C PHE A 37 -0.89 -20.45 13.21
N TRP A 38 0.17 -21.02 12.64
CA TRP A 38 1.00 -20.34 11.64
C TRP A 38 0.26 -20.07 10.33
N ILE A 39 -0.54 -21.03 9.85
CA ILE A 39 -1.36 -20.86 8.65
C ILE A 39 -2.38 -19.73 8.85
N ILE A 40 -3.07 -19.71 9.99
CA ILE A 40 -4.06 -18.68 10.32
C ILE A 40 -3.35 -17.32 10.47
N GLY A 41 -2.23 -17.26 11.19
CA GLY A 41 -1.46 -16.03 11.37
C GLY A 41 -0.93 -15.47 10.04
N PHE A 42 -0.46 -16.33 9.15
CA PHE A 42 -0.01 -15.96 7.81
C PHE A 42 -1.18 -15.46 6.95
N ALA A 43 -2.32 -16.15 6.95
CA ALA A 43 -3.50 -15.76 6.20
C ALA A 43 -4.02 -14.38 6.61
N ILE A 44 -4.12 -14.12 7.92
CA ILE A 44 -4.53 -12.81 8.46
C ILE A 44 -3.54 -11.72 8.05
N SER A 45 -2.25 -11.99 8.18
CA SER A 45 -1.19 -11.04 7.82
C SER A 45 -1.20 -10.71 6.33
N ALA A 46 -1.37 -11.71 5.46
CA ALA A 46 -1.48 -11.52 4.01
C ALA A 46 -2.72 -10.68 3.66
N PHE A 47 -3.85 -10.91 4.33
CA PHE A 47 -5.07 -10.15 4.11
C PHE A 47 -4.90 -8.66 4.51
N LEU A 48 -4.29 -8.39 5.66
CA LEU A 48 -3.99 -7.03 6.12
C LEU A 48 -2.95 -6.33 5.23
N TYR A 49 -1.97 -7.09 4.73
CA TYR A 49 -0.96 -6.56 3.82
C TYR A 49 -1.58 -6.07 2.52
N LEU A 50 -2.60 -6.75 2.00
CA LEU A 50 -3.29 -6.37 0.77
C LEU A 50 -4.37 -5.30 0.96
N LEU A 51 -4.60 -4.83 2.20
CA LEU A 51 -5.64 -3.85 2.52
C LEU A 51 -5.52 -2.54 1.71
N PRO A 52 -4.34 -1.91 1.54
CA PRO A 52 -4.22 -0.67 0.76
C PRO A 52 -4.59 -0.86 -0.71
N SER A 53 -4.17 -1.99 -1.30
CA SER A 53 -4.49 -2.37 -2.67
C SER A 53 -5.99 -2.63 -2.84
N TYR A 54 -6.61 -3.29 -1.87
CA TYR A 54 -8.05 -3.56 -1.86
C TYR A 54 -8.88 -2.26 -1.74
N VAL A 55 -8.46 -1.32 -0.88
CA VAL A 55 -9.12 -0.01 -0.75
C VAL A 55 -9.03 0.78 -2.06
N ALA A 56 -7.87 0.77 -2.73
CA ALA A 56 -7.70 1.42 -4.03
C ALA A 56 -8.60 0.80 -5.10
N TRP A 57 -8.73 -0.54 -5.10
CA TRP A 57 -9.61 -1.28 -6.01
C TRP A 57 -11.09 -0.99 -5.79
N ARG A 58 -11.56 -1.02 -4.53
CA ARG A 58 -12.96 -0.72 -4.19
C ARG A 58 -13.39 0.71 -4.50
N ARG A 59 -12.42 1.62 -4.69
CA ARG A 59 -12.65 3.03 -5.02
C ARG A 59 -12.40 3.37 -6.48
N ASP A 60 -12.13 2.38 -7.34
CA ASP A 60 -11.74 2.57 -8.74
C ASP A 60 -10.63 3.63 -8.90
N HIS A 61 -9.66 3.60 -7.97
CA HIS A 61 -8.63 4.61 -7.94
C HIS A 61 -7.68 4.43 -9.13
N HIS A 62 -7.51 5.47 -9.95
CA HIS A 62 -6.63 5.47 -11.13
C HIS A 62 -5.16 5.10 -10.86
N ALA A 63 -4.71 5.20 -9.61
CA ALA A 63 -3.35 4.87 -9.19
C ALA A 63 -3.25 3.46 -8.59
N LEU A 64 -4.24 2.58 -8.82
CA LEU A 64 -4.27 1.22 -8.28
C LEU A 64 -2.95 0.48 -8.48
N LEU A 65 -2.40 0.48 -9.71
CA LEU A 65 -1.14 -0.20 -10.00
C LEU A 65 0.03 0.40 -9.21
N ALA A 66 0.06 1.73 -9.07
CA ALA A 66 1.11 2.42 -8.33
C ALA A 66 1.01 2.15 -6.81
N ILE A 67 -0.20 2.13 -6.26
CA ILE A 67 -0.47 1.77 -4.86
C ILE A 67 -0.12 0.30 -4.62
N PHE A 68 -0.44 -0.59 -5.55
CA PHE A 68 -0.10 -2.01 -5.46
C PHE A 68 1.42 -2.23 -5.47
N ILE A 69 2.14 -1.60 -6.40
CA ILE A 69 3.60 -1.66 -6.47
C ILE A 69 4.22 -1.05 -5.21
N ALA A 70 3.75 0.11 -4.76
CA ALA A 70 4.23 0.73 -3.53
C ALA A 70 4.01 -0.17 -2.31
N ASN A 71 2.84 -0.80 -2.21
CA ASN A 71 2.52 -1.74 -1.15
C ASN A 71 3.39 -3.01 -1.23
N LEU A 72 3.70 -3.54 -2.42
CA LEU A 72 4.55 -4.70 -2.58
C LEU A 72 6.02 -4.43 -2.20
N PHE A 73 6.56 -3.28 -2.61
CA PHE A 73 7.98 -2.94 -2.40
C PHE A 73 8.26 -2.19 -1.11
N LEU A 74 7.27 -1.53 -0.50
CA LEU A 74 7.42 -0.73 0.72
C LEU A 74 6.50 -1.16 1.85
N GLY A 75 5.48 -2.00 1.61
CA GLY A 75 4.51 -2.43 2.62
C GLY A 75 5.11 -3.33 3.70
N TRP A 76 6.30 -3.88 3.46
CA TRP A 76 7.10 -4.55 4.50
C TRP A 76 7.63 -3.59 5.56
N SER A 77 7.61 -2.28 5.29
CA SER A 77 7.79 -1.24 6.29
C SER A 77 6.43 -0.71 6.73
N PHE A 78 6.20 -0.58 8.04
CA PHE A 78 4.96 -0.01 8.57
C PHE A 78 4.65 1.36 7.95
N ILE A 79 5.67 2.19 7.75
CA ILE A 79 5.54 3.51 7.13
C ILE A 79 5.10 3.41 5.66
N GLY A 80 5.69 2.49 4.88
CA GLY A 80 5.31 2.30 3.48
C GLY A 80 3.90 1.72 3.31
N TRP A 81 3.47 0.85 4.22
CA TRP A 81 2.10 0.35 4.27
C TRP A 81 1.11 1.48 4.58
N VAL A 82 1.37 2.29 5.61
CA VAL A 82 0.51 3.45 5.97
C VAL A 82 0.48 4.48 4.84
N ALA A 83 1.62 4.79 4.22
CA ALA A 83 1.67 5.73 3.10
C ALA A 83 0.84 5.24 1.91
N SER A 84 0.92 3.95 1.58
CA SER A 84 0.10 3.33 0.52
C SER A 84 -1.39 3.38 0.87
N LEU A 85 -1.75 3.19 2.14
CA LEU A 85 -3.13 3.29 2.61
C LEU A 85 -3.66 4.73 2.50
N ILE A 86 -2.90 5.73 2.96
CA ILE A 86 -3.25 7.14 2.82
C ILE A 86 -3.45 7.49 1.34
N TRP A 87 -2.55 7.02 0.49
CA TRP A 87 -2.65 7.25 -0.94
C TRP A 87 -3.91 6.61 -1.54
N SER A 88 -4.26 5.38 -1.14
CA SER A 88 -5.52 4.72 -1.54
C SER A 88 -6.78 5.46 -1.12
N CYS A 89 -6.68 6.30 -0.08
CA CYS A 89 -7.78 7.11 0.42
C CYS A 89 -7.86 8.51 -0.21
N THR A 90 -6.87 8.92 -1.00
CA THR A 90 -6.77 10.28 -1.56
C THR A 90 -7.82 10.49 -2.66
N PRO A 91 -8.46 11.67 -2.74
CA PRO A 91 -9.46 11.94 -3.77
C PRO A 91 -8.86 11.91 -5.18
N VAL A 92 -9.56 11.21 -6.07
CA VAL A 92 -9.30 11.20 -7.50
C VAL A 92 -9.47 12.62 -8.04
N LYS A 93 -8.42 13.20 -8.63
CA LYS A 93 -8.54 14.52 -9.27
C LYS A 93 -9.45 14.37 -10.49
N PRO A 94 -10.54 15.15 -10.60
CA PRO A 94 -11.32 15.14 -11.82
C PRO A 94 -10.41 15.56 -12.99
N PRO A 95 -10.62 14.99 -14.20
CA PRO A 95 -9.88 15.38 -15.38
C PRO A 95 -10.02 16.89 -15.59
N ARG A 96 -9.05 17.47 -16.30
CA ARG A 96 -8.81 18.91 -16.49
C ARG A 96 -9.93 19.68 -17.24
N GLN A 97 -11.19 19.33 -17.03
CA GLN A 97 -12.37 19.95 -17.61
C GLN A 97 -12.58 21.37 -17.08
N LEU A 98 -12.17 21.66 -15.85
CA LEU A 98 -12.16 23.03 -15.32
C LEU A 98 -11.33 23.98 -16.18
N SER A 99 -10.15 23.56 -16.67
CA SER A 99 -9.35 24.40 -17.57
C SER A 99 -9.96 24.58 -18.97
N LEU A 100 -10.76 23.61 -19.42
CA LEU A 100 -11.45 23.70 -20.71
C LEU A 100 -12.68 24.59 -20.61
N MET A 101 -13.37 24.56 -19.45
CA MET A 101 -14.48 25.44 -19.16
C MET A 101 -13.99 26.87 -18.92
N GLU A 102 -12.89 27.07 -18.20
CA GLU A 102 -12.21 28.36 -18.05
C GLU A 102 -11.77 28.92 -19.42
N ARG A 103 -11.17 28.08 -20.28
CA ARG A 103 -10.83 28.46 -21.66
C ARG A 103 -12.06 28.82 -22.48
N ALA A 104 -13.12 28.02 -22.41
CA ALA A 104 -14.36 28.30 -23.12
C ALA A 104 -15.03 29.59 -22.64
N LEU A 105 -14.98 29.88 -21.34
CA LEU A 105 -15.47 31.14 -20.76
C LEU A 105 -14.63 32.33 -21.22
N ILE A 106 -13.30 32.20 -21.27
CA ILE A 106 -12.39 33.24 -21.77
C ILE A 106 -12.61 33.48 -23.27
N GLU A 107 -12.69 32.42 -24.06
CA GLU A 107 -12.96 32.52 -25.50
C GLU A 107 -14.31 33.18 -25.77
N ARG A 108 -15.35 32.81 -25.01
CA ARG A 108 -16.67 33.41 -25.12
C ARG A 108 -16.67 34.88 -24.69
N ASN A 109 -15.99 35.23 -23.60
CA ASN A 109 -15.87 36.62 -23.13
C ASN A 109 -15.11 37.49 -24.14
N ILE A 110 -14.03 36.97 -24.75
CA ILE A 110 -13.25 37.69 -25.76
C ILE A 110 -14.07 37.88 -27.05
N ALA A 111 -14.82 36.86 -27.47
CA ALA A 111 -15.71 36.96 -28.61
C ALA A 111 -16.74 38.09 -28.40
N ASP A 112 -17.41 38.12 -27.25
CA ASP A 112 -18.42 39.15 -26.94
C ASP A 112 -17.84 40.58 -26.94
N HIS A 113 -16.54 40.77 -26.63
CA HIS A 113 -15.88 42.08 -26.69
C HIS A 113 -15.31 42.46 -28.07
N LEU A 114 -15.07 41.50 -28.97
CA LEU A 114 -14.54 41.75 -30.32
C LEU A 114 -15.63 42.07 -31.36
N TYR A 115 -16.89 41.71 -31.06
CA TYR A 115 -18.05 41.96 -31.93
C TYR A 115 -18.86 43.22 -31.57
N LEU A 116 -18.36 44.05 -30.65
CA LEU A 116 -18.88 45.38 -30.30
C LEU A 116 -18.02 46.48 -30.92
#